data_AF-A0A850SMS0-F1
#
_entry.id   AF-A0A850SMS0-F1
#
_cell.length_a   1.000
_cell.length_b   1.000
_cell.length_c   1.000
_cell.angle_alpha   90.00
_cell.angle_beta   90.00
_cell.angle_gamma   90.00
#
_symmetry.space_group_name_H-M   'P 1'
#
loop_
_entity.id
_entity.type
_entity.pdbx_description
1 polymer ?
#
loop_
_entity_poly.entity_id
_entity_poly.type
_entity_poly.pdbx_seq_one_letter_code
_entity_poly.pdbx_strand_id
1 'polypeptide(L)'
;MKTGRIFVAAALAAGLAACAKPATEPDAPPKPAAETLRTTAEGDVIGFVDDKGVQTWRGIPFAAPPVGDLRWRAPRPPAAWKGWRETLNFAAKCPQLTNVFNAGEGAQAGDLQGSEDCLYLNVYAPPKSTGSSKLPVMVFIHGGGNVWGSASQYDPSNLVANENVVVVTVQYRLGPLGWFAHEAIRDSAAAPHDKAANFGTLDLVAALQWVKANIGVFGGDPALVTIFGESAGGQNVATLVASPLARDLFSRAIIQSGLFDSTPLARAENGEAEANAARKAAERAGAETADALRALSLEALFAAYEVNEGGYLTMPLVIEDGVALPETGLRAAFAAKGGINAVPIITGVNRDEMKLFQFVDPRLVNRWFGVLLFAKNQKFYDRLAEYQSRLWRIRSVDEPASAMAAAGHLDVYAYRFDWDEGGRFLLTDLKKLLGAAHAIEIPFVFNKFKLLGRLDPLMFQEKDAAAREELSRAMGAYWAAFARGGDPGTGGPRELAQWPRWRTGGGTLMRLDAGGRDLLTGADTVDQLIADLAADRSLSAKQRAIIAEALGVWLPERKADFAAAAAR
;
A
#
# COMPACT_ATOMS: atom_id res chain seq x y z
N MET A 1 6.28 -24.15 -57.88
CA MET A 1 5.87 -23.25 -58.98
C MET A 1 4.63 -22.51 -58.53
N LYS A 2 4.47 -21.19 -58.54
CA LYS A 2 5.26 -20.00 -58.91
C LYS A 2 4.58 -18.88 -58.08
N THR A 3 5.29 -18.26 -57.14
CA THR A 3 5.75 -16.86 -57.16
C THR A 3 4.67 -15.79 -57.40
N GLY A 4 4.56 -14.86 -56.44
CA GLY A 4 3.84 -13.60 -56.58
C GLY A 4 3.84 -12.74 -55.31
N ARG A 5 5.02 -12.43 -54.75
CA ARG A 5 5.20 -11.25 -53.88
C ARG A 5 5.49 -10.05 -54.80
N ILE A 6 4.94 -8.86 -54.49
CA ILE A 6 5.69 -7.60 -54.29
C ILE A 6 4.72 -6.37 -54.19
N PHE A 7 4.80 -5.71 -53.02
CA PHE A 7 4.73 -4.27 -52.72
C PHE A 7 3.46 -3.44 -53.01
N VAL A 8 2.79 -3.03 -51.92
CA VAL A 8 2.63 -1.60 -51.58
C VAL A 8 2.88 -1.45 -50.07
N ALA A 9 4.11 -1.11 -49.71
CA ALA A 9 4.47 -0.53 -48.42
C ALA A 9 5.04 0.86 -48.73
N ALA A 10 4.52 1.89 -48.03
CA ALA A 10 5.12 3.21 -47.76
C ALA A 10 4.05 4.32 -47.83
N ALA A 11 3.30 4.54 -46.73
CA ALA A 11 2.63 5.83 -46.50
C ALA A 11 2.15 6.10 -45.06
N LEU A 12 2.18 5.15 -44.11
CA LEU A 12 1.72 5.42 -42.73
C LEU A 12 2.68 4.90 -41.63
N ALA A 13 3.98 4.89 -41.91
CA ALA A 13 5.03 4.58 -40.93
C ALA A 13 5.96 5.77 -40.64
N ALA A 14 5.68 6.97 -41.15
CA ALA A 14 6.57 8.14 -41.04
C ALA A 14 6.04 9.26 -40.11
N GLY A 15 5.03 9.00 -39.28
CA GLY A 15 4.39 10.04 -38.45
C GLY A 15 4.57 9.90 -36.92
N LEU A 16 5.19 8.84 -36.41
CA LEU A 16 5.24 8.57 -34.96
C LEU A 16 6.66 8.37 -34.39
N ALA A 17 7.70 8.56 -35.20
CA ALA A 17 9.10 8.43 -34.76
C ALA A 17 9.81 9.78 -34.49
N ALA A 18 9.14 10.92 -34.69
CA ALA A 18 9.74 12.25 -34.56
C ALA A 18 9.10 13.04 -33.40
N CYS A 19 9.24 12.52 -32.18
CA CYS A 19 9.17 13.25 -30.90
C CYS A 19 9.41 12.33 -29.69
N ALA A 20 10.00 11.14 -29.88
CA ALA A 20 10.60 10.43 -28.76
C ALA A 20 11.85 11.22 -28.38
N LYS A 21 11.78 12.00 -27.29
CA LYS A 21 13.01 12.47 -26.63
C LYS A 21 13.90 11.25 -26.47
N PRO A 22 15.19 11.31 -26.85
CA PRO A 22 16.12 10.23 -26.54
C PRO A 22 15.97 9.89 -25.06
N ALA A 23 16.00 8.60 -24.73
CA ALA A 23 16.06 8.15 -23.35
C ALA A 23 17.13 8.99 -22.66
N THR A 24 16.73 9.77 -21.65
CA THR A 24 17.66 10.52 -20.81
C THR A 24 18.76 9.55 -20.41
N GLU A 25 20.03 9.94 -20.63
CA GLU A 25 21.16 9.18 -20.12
C GLU A 25 20.86 8.82 -18.66
N PRO A 26 21.14 7.57 -18.23
CA PRO A 26 20.93 7.21 -16.84
C PRO A 26 21.66 8.23 -15.96
N ASP A 27 20.93 8.83 -15.02
CA ASP A 27 21.49 9.81 -14.10
C ASP A 27 22.80 9.24 -13.53
N ALA A 28 23.85 10.05 -13.54
CA ALA A 28 25.13 9.67 -12.96
C ALA A 28 24.88 9.15 -11.53
N PRO A 29 25.53 8.05 -11.11
CA PRO A 29 25.29 7.48 -9.80
C PRO A 29 25.51 8.55 -8.72
N PRO A 30 24.63 8.61 -7.71
CA PRO A 30 24.75 9.59 -6.64
C PRO A 30 26.11 9.45 -5.95
N LYS A 31 26.70 10.58 -5.57
CA LYS A 31 28.00 10.63 -4.88
C LYS A 31 27.80 10.92 -3.40
N PRO A 32 28.62 10.35 -2.50
CA PRO A 32 28.63 10.72 -1.10
C PRO A 32 28.74 12.23 -0.89
N ALA A 33 27.96 12.77 0.05
CA ALA A 33 28.01 14.17 0.43
C ALA A 33 28.38 14.29 1.91
N ALA A 34 29.46 15.01 2.23
CA ALA A 34 30.02 15.09 3.59
C ALA A 34 29.02 15.61 4.62
N GLU A 35 28.16 16.54 4.21
CA GLU A 35 27.08 17.12 5.03
C GLU A 35 26.01 16.10 5.43
N THR A 36 25.96 14.92 4.79
CA THR A 36 25.01 13.84 5.11
C THR A 36 25.60 12.76 6.03
N LEU A 37 26.84 12.91 6.51
CA LEU A 37 27.39 11.96 7.48
C LEU A 37 26.59 11.99 8.79
N ARG A 38 26.12 10.83 9.25
CA ARG A 38 25.35 10.67 10.49
C ARG A 38 25.84 9.44 11.27
N THR A 39 25.86 9.55 12.59
CA THR A 39 26.19 8.43 13.49
C THR A 39 24.90 7.81 14.02
N THR A 40 24.59 6.59 13.61
CA THR A 40 23.49 5.80 14.17
C THR A 40 24.00 4.90 15.29
N ALA A 41 23.10 4.19 15.98
CA ALA A 41 23.47 3.24 17.03
C ALA A 41 24.32 2.05 16.49
N GLU A 42 24.13 1.70 15.22
CA GLU A 42 24.79 0.57 14.56
C GLU A 42 26.13 0.96 13.89
N GLY A 43 26.30 2.24 13.54
CA GLY A 43 27.52 2.78 12.94
C GLY A 43 27.27 4.05 12.14
N ASP A 44 28.33 4.58 11.51
CA ASP A 44 28.21 5.79 10.70
C ASP A 44 27.60 5.47 9.33
N VAL A 45 26.75 6.36 8.83
CA VAL A 45 26.18 6.31 7.47
C VAL A 45 26.43 7.63 6.75
N ILE A 46 26.72 7.55 5.45
CA ILE A 46 26.71 8.72 4.57
C ILE A 46 25.69 8.49 3.46
N GLY A 47 25.01 9.57 3.10
CA GLY A 47 24.08 9.63 2.00
C GLY A 47 24.58 10.54 0.90
N PHE A 48 23.63 11.11 0.16
CA PHE A 48 23.86 12.10 -0.89
C PHE A 48 22.78 13.18 -0.81
N VAL A 49 22.99 14.27 -1.56
CA VAL A 49 21.99 15.33 -1.73
C VAL A 49 21.38 15.17 -3.13
N ASP A 50 20.05 15.09 -3.21
CA ASP A 50 19.35 14.96 -4.49
C ASP A 50 19.18 16.30 -5.22
N ASP A 51 18.53 16.26 -6.39
CA ASP A 51 18.28 17.42 -7.25
C ASP A 51 17.38 18.50 -6.61
N LYS A 52 16.68 18.17 -5.52
CA LYS A 52 15.83 19.07 -4.73
C LYS A 52 16.53 19.58 -3.47
N GLY A 53 17.78 19.20 -3.25
CA GLY A 53 18.52 19.54 -2.04
C GLY A 53 18.17 18.67 -0.83
N VAL A 54 17.38 17.61 -1.00
CA VAL A 54 17.01 16.69 0.08
C VAL A 54 18.19 15.79 0.41
N GLN A 55 18.51 15.69 1.70
CA GLN A 55 19.54 14.76 2.18
C GLN A 55 18.94 13.36 2.24
N THR A 56 19.54 12.41 1.54
CA THR A 56 18.97 11.09 1.28
C THR A 56 19.93 9.97 1.65
N TRP A 57 19.45 8.98 2.39
CA TRP A 57 20.14 7.75 2.73
C TRP A 57 19.29 6.55 2.29
N ARG A 58 19.81 5.72 1.40
CA ARG A 58 19.12 4.54 0.84
C ARG A 58 19.79 3.25 1.28
N GLY A 59 18.99 2.28 1.71
CA GLY A 59 19.48 0.95 2.08
C GLY A 59 20.18 0.87 3.45
N ILE A 60 19.64 1.54 4.47
CA ILE A 60 20.11 1.38 5.86
C ILE A 60 19.50 0.09 6.44
N PRO A 61 20.30 -0.89 6.93
CA PRO A 61 19.75 -2.08 7.55
C PRO A 61 19.12 -1.73 8.91
N PHE A 62 17.87 -2.14 9.12
CA PHE A 62 17.23 -2.01 10.44
C PHE A 62 17.15 -3.35 11.19
N ALA A 63 17.45 -4.46 10.51
CA ALA A 63 17.50 -5.80 11.06
C ALA A 63 18.57 -6.66 10.38
N ALA A 64 18.99 -7.74 11.03
CA ALA A 64 19.80 -8.77 10.42
C ALA A 64 19.04 -9.48 9.28
N PRO A 65 19.73 -9.98 8.23
CA PRO A 65 19.09 -10.71 7.14
C PRO A 65 18.29 -11.91 7.66
N PRO A 66 16.99 -12.03 7.37
CA PRO A 66 16.13 -13.13 7.84
C PRO A 66 16.32 -14.42 7.02
N VAL A 67 17.57 -14.85 6.82
CA VAL A 67 17.96 -16.01 6.01
C VAL A 67 18.22 -17.25 6.85
N GLY A 68 18.11 -18.43 6.24
CA GLY A 68 18.43 -19.71 6.89
C GLY A 68 17.60 -19.91 8.17
N ASP A 69 18.29 -20.10 9.30
CA ASP A 69 17.64 -20.28 10.61
C ASP A 69 16.77 -19.10 11.03
N LEU A 70 17.02 -17.89 10.50
CA LEU A 70 16.22 -16.69 10.76
C LEU A 70 14.97 -16.59 9.89
N ARG A 71 14.82 -17.45 8.88
CA ARG A 71 13.58 -17.53 8.11
C ARG A 71 12.43 -17.93 9.05
N TRP A 72 11.35 -17.15 8.99
CA TRP A 72 10.21 -17.21 9.90
C TRP A 72 10.61 -17.15 11.38
N ARG A 73 11.46 -16.17 11.72
CA ARG A 73 11.68 -15.69 13.08
C ARG A 73 11.40 -14.20 13.17
N ALA A 74 11.23 -13.70 14.40
CA ALA A 74 11.19 -12.26 14.62
C ALA A 74 12.54 -11.63 14.19
N PRO A 75 12.54 -10.39 13.67
CA PRO A 75 13.78 -9.71 13.30
C PRO A 75 14.79 -9.68 14.44
N ARG A 76 16.07 -9.77 14.09
CA ARG A 76 17.18 -9.57 15.03
C ARG A 76 17.87 -8.24 14.72
N PRO A 77 18.48 -7.57 15.70
CA PRO A 77 19.26 -6.36 15.44
C PRO A 77 20.33 -6.61 14.37
N PRO A 78 20.61 -5.64 13.48
CA PRO A 78 21.68 -5.78 12.51
C PRO A 78 23.04 -5.77 13.21
N ALA A 79 24.04 -6.36 12.58
CA ALA A 79 25.41 -6.28 13.09
C ALA A 79 25.91 -4.83 13.00
N ALA A 80 26.53 -4.34 14.08
CA ALA A 80 27.22 -3.05 14.06
C ALA A 80 28.43 -3.08 13.12
N TRP A 81 28.77 -1.95 12.52
CA TRP A 81 29.92 -1.80 11.61
C TRP A 81 30.91 -0.73 12.07
N LYS A 82 32.14 -0.79 11.55
CA LYS A 82 33.18 0.22 11.79
C LYS A 82 33.34 1.10 10.55
N GLY A 83 33.60 2.39 10.77
CA GLY A 83 33.67 3.38 9.71
C GLY A 83 32.28 3.76 9.19
N TRP A 84 32.24 4.49 8.07
CA TRP A 84 30.99 4.92 7.45
C TRP A 84 30.56 3.97 6.34
N ARG A 85 29.25 3.70 6.30
CA ARG A 85 28.61 2.94 5.23
C ARG A 85 28.01 3.88 4.20
N GLU A 86 28.28 3.61 2.93
CA GLU A 86 27.61 4.28 1.82
C GLU A 86 26.15 3.82 1.70
N THR A 87 25.23 4.77 1.76
CA THR A 87 23.77 4.54 1.65
C THR A 87 23.25 5.28 0.41
N LEU A 88 23.85 4.98 -0.74
CA LEU A 88 23.60 5.68 -2.00
C LEU A 88 22.57 4.96 -2.88
N ASN A 89 22.46 3.64 -2.72
CA ASN A 89 21.65 2.75 -3.54
C ASN A 89 20.54 2.12 -2.70
N PHE A 90 19.39 1.87 -3.32
CA PHE A 90 18.36 1.07 -2.68
C PHE A 90 18.86 -0.36 -2.44
N ALA A 91 18.47 -0.94 -1.31
CA ALA A 91 18.70 -2.35 -1.03
C ALA A 91 17.78 -3.24 -1.89
N ALA A 92 18.03 -4.55 -1.86
CA ALA A 92 17.20 -5.53 -2.56
C ALA A 92 15.75 -5.49 -2.06
N LYS A 93 14.81 -5.69 -2.98
CA LYS A 93 13.39 -5.92 -2.65
C LYS A 93 13.25 -7.26 -1.94
N CYS A 94 12.24 -7.39 -1.07
CA CYS A 94 11.90 -8.70 -0.49
C CYS A 94 11.37 -9.66 -1.56
N PRO A 95 11.51 -10.98 -1.37
CA PRO A 95 11.14 -11.96 -2.39
C PRO A 95 9.65 -11.85 -2.73
N GLN A 96 9.36 -11.79 -4.03
CA GLN A 96 8.01 -11.61 -4.56
C GLN A 96 7.93 -12.07 -6.02
N LEU A 97 6.73 -12.44 -6.46
CA LEU A 97 6.46 -12.67 -7.88
C LEU A 97 6.11 -11.34 -8.55
N THR A 98 6.67 -11.10 -9.72
CA THR A 98 6.22 -10.04 -10.61
C THR A 98 4.80 -10.31 -11.12
N ASN A 99 4.08 -9.25 -11.44
CA ASN A 99 2.70 -9.25 -11.90
C ASN A 99 2.50 -8.14 -12.95
N VAL A 100 1.26 -7.93 -13.43
CA VAL A 100 1.02 -6.97 -14.52
C VAL A 100 1.33 -5.51 -14.19
N PHE A 101 1.47 -5.15 -12.91
CA PHE A 101 1.77 -3.80 -12.44
C PHE A 101 3.27 -3.52 -12.28
N ASN A 102 4.10 -4.55 -12.16
CA ASN A 102 5.57 -4.42 -12.07
C ASN A 102 6.32 -5.27 -13.10
N ALA A 103 5.63 -5.96 -14.02
CA ALA A 103 6.21 -6.60 -15.19
C ALA A 103 6.69 -5.55 -16.20
N GLY A 104 7.93 -5.69 -16.66
CA GLY A 104 8.68 -4.66 -17.36
C GLY A 104 10.16 -4.74 -17.02
N GLU A 105 11.00 -3.95 -17.70
CA GLU A 105 12.45 -3.84 -17.39
C GLU A 105 13.23 -5.16 -17.41
N GLY A 106 12.80 -6.14 -18.22
CA GLY A 106 13.46 -7.43 -18.37
C GLY A 106 12.84 -8.58 -17.58
N ALA A 107 11.73 -8.34 -16.85
CA ALA A 107 10.98 -9.38 -16.15
C ALA A 107 9.55 -9.53 -16.69
N GLN A 108 9.08 -10.78 -16.75
CA GLN A 108 7.73 -11.18 -17.12
C GLN A 108 6.88 -11.38 -15.86
N ALA A 109 5.55 -11.37 -15.98
CA ALA A 109 4.68 -11.71 -14.85
C ALA A 109 4.89 -13.18 -14.45
N GLY A 110 5.01 -13.43 -13.14
CA GLY A 110 5.31 -14.75 -12.57
C GLY A 110 6.79 -14.99 -12.28
N ASP A 111 7.70 -14.10 -12.70
CA ASP A 111 9.12 -14.19 -12.36
C ASP A 111 9.35 -13.91 -10.87
N LEU A 112 10.09 -14.80 -10.21
CA LEU A 112 10.54 -14.59 -8.84
C LEU A 112 11.68 -13.56 -8.82
N GLN A 113 11.54 -12.52 -8.00
CA GLN A 113 12.54 -11.49 -7.79
C GLN A 113 12.79 -11.23 -6.31
N GLY A 114 13.93 -10.61 -6.01
CA GLY A 114 14.28 -10.11 -4.68
C GLY A 114 15.28 -11.00 -3.95
N SER A 115 15.53 -10.67 -2.69
CA SER A 115 16.42 -11.37 -1.79
C SER A 115 15.78 -11.43 -0.41
N GLU A 116 15.99 -12.52 0.34
CA GLU A 116 15.58 -12.57 1.75
C GLU A 116 16.36 -11.56 2.62
N ASP A 117 17.59 -11.21 2.23
CA ASP A 117 18.29 -10.05 2.78
C ASP A 117 17.68 -8.75 2.24
N CYS A 118 16.54 -8.35 2.82
CA CYS A 118 15.75 -7.21 2.37
C CYS A 118 15.27 -6.28 3.49
N LEU A 119 15.65 -6.48 4.76
CA LEU A 119 15.18 -5.67 5.90
C LEU A 119 15.96 -4.35 6.03
N TYR A 120 15.70 -3.46 5.08
CA TYR A 120 16.29 -2.13 4.96
C TYR A 120 15.24 -1.03 4.91
N LEU A 121 15.66 0.18 5.26
CA LEU A 121 14.86 1.39 5.13
C LEU A 121 15.66 2.50 4.44
N ASN A 122 14.95 3.54 4.01
CA ASN A 122 15.51 4.74 3.42
C ASN A 122 15.05 5.96 4.22
N VAL A 123 15.92 6.95 4.41
CA VAL A 123 15.62 8.21 5.11
C VAL A 123 15.81 9.38 4.17
N TYR A 124 14.85 10.31 4.19
CA TYR A 124 14.85 11.54 3.41
C TYR A 124 14.60 12.71 4.35
N ALA A 125 15.57 13.62 4.45
CA ALA A 125 15.48 14.77 5.34
C ALA A 125 15.58 16.09 4.56
N PRO A 126 14.87 17.15 4.98
CA PRO A 126 14.88 18.42 4.26
C PRO A 126 16.28 19.01 4.07
N PRO A 127 16.44 19.93 3.09
CA PRO A 127 17.69 20.65 2.90
C PRO A 127 18.18 21.25 4.22
N LYS A 128 19.47 21.04 4.54
CA LYS A 128 20.13 21.55 5.77
C LYS A 128 19.57 20.99 7.10
N SER A 129 18.77 19.93 7.09
CA SER A 129 18.36 19.21 8.31
C SER A 129 19.56 18.69 9.09
N THR A 130 19.58 18.93 10.40
CA THR A 130 20.59 18.46 11.35
C THR A 130 19.91 17.83 12.56
N GLY A 131 20.68 17.17 13.45
CA GLY A 131 20.12 16.55 14.66
C GLY A 131 19.37 17.50 15.61
N SER A 132 19.50 18.81 15.46
CA SER A 132 18.76 19.81 16.22
C SER A 132 17.43 20.25 15.59
N SER A 133 17.10 19.80 14.37
CA SER A 133 15.93 20.30 13.63
C SER A 133 14.58 19.89 14.23
N LYS A 134 14.48 18.72 14.88
CA LYS A 134 13.27 18.21 15.57
C LYS A 134 12.00 18.28 14.71
N LEU A 135 12.08 17.73 13.49
CA LEU A 135 11.00 17.75 12.51
C LEU A 135 10.03 16.57 12.69
N PRO A 136 8.76 16.70 12.30
CA PRO A 136 7.86 15.55 12.22
C PRO A 136 8.43 14.46 11.32
N VAL A 137 8.23 13.20 11.74
CA VAL A 137 8.69 12.03 11.02
C VAL A 137 7.47 11.31 10.43
N MET A 138 7.51 10.99 9.15
CA MET A 138 6.48 10.20 8.48
C MET A 138 7.10 8.90 7.97
N VAL A 139 6.60 7.75 8.42
CA VAL A 139 7.10 6.42 8.03
C VAL A 139 6.12 5.77 7.08
N PHE A 140 6.50 5.68 5.79
CA PHE A 140 5.68 5.12 4.73
C PHE A 140 5.83 3.60 4.63
N ILE A 141 4.70 2.91 4.73
CA ILE A 141 4.58 1.46 4.58
C ILE A 141 3.90 1.18 3.24
N HIS A 142 4.64 0.56 2.32
CA HIS A 142 4.14 0.32 0.97
C HIS A 142 3.00 -0.70 0.93
N GLY A 143 2.13 -0.56 -0.07
CA GLY A 143 1.09 -1.53 -0.41
C GLY A 143 1.60 -2.69 -1.27
N GLY A 144 0.71 -3.24 -2.10
CA GLY A 144 0.99 -4.40 -2.97
C GLY A 144 0.41 -5.71 -2.45
N GLY A 145 -0.71 -5.64 -1.75
CA GLY A 145 -1.45 -6.82 -1.29
C GLY A 145 -0.69 -7.73 -0.33
N ASN A 146 0.37 -7.21 0.32
CA ASN A 146 1.31 -7.97 1.13
C ASN A 146 2.02 -9.09 0.37
N VAL A 147 1.99 -9.13 -0.96
CA VAL A 147 2.65 -10.17 -1.80
C VAL A 147 3.67 -9.59 -2.77
N TRP A 148 3.61 -8.29 -3.04
CA TRP A 148 4.56 -7.56 -3.86
C TRP A 148 4.70 -6.12 -3.34
N GLY A 149 5.64 -5.35 -3.88
CA GLY A 149 5.89 -3.96 -3.51
C GLY A 149 7.31 -3.73 -2.99
N SER A 150 7.73 -2.46 -2.98
CA SER A 150 9.05 -2.03 -2.51
C SER A 150 9.04 -0.56 -2.11
N ALA A 151 9.67 -0.24 -1.00
CA ALA A 151 10.04 1.11 -0.55
C ALA A 151 10.78 1.92 -1.62
N SER A 152 11.51 1.25 -2.54
CA SER A 152 12.24 1.91 -3.64
C SER A 152 11.32 2.52 -4.72
N GLN A 153 10.04 2.16 -4.74
CA GLN A 153 9.07 2.69 -5.71
C GLN A 153 8.61 4.11 -5.36
N TYR A 154 8.81 4.54 -4.11
CA TYR A 154 8.25 5.76 -3.57
C TYR A 154 9.37 6.75 -3.28
N ASP A 155 9.32 7.90 -3.94
CA ASP A 155 10.26 8.99 -3.72
C ASP A 155 9.54 10.18 -3.06
N PRO A 156 9.76 10.40 -1.76
CA PRO A 156 9.12 11.46 -1.00
C PRO A 156 9.83 12.82 -1.11
N SER A 157 10.87 12.99 -1.92
CA SER A 157 11.68 14.22 -1.89
C SER A 157 10.86 15.50 -2.10
N ASN A 158 9.78 15.47 -2.91
CA ASN A 158 8.90 16.63 -3.04
C ASN A 158 8.08 16.89 -1.77
N LEU A 159 7.53 15.86 -1.13
CA LEU A 159 6.83 16.00 0.16
C LEU A 159 7.78 16.54 1.24
N VAL A 160 8.99 15.97 1.34
CA VAL A 160 10.04 16.37 2.28
C VAL A 160 10.45 17.84 2.09
N ALA A 161 10.74 18.24 0.85
CA ALA A 161 11.16 19.60 0.55
C ALA A 161 10.05 20.64 0.75
N ASN A 162 8.81 20.31 0.33
CA ASN A 162 7.69 21.25 0.38
C ASN A 162 7.11 21.43 1.78
N GLU A 163 7.07 20.35 2.56
CA GLU A 163 6.38 20.33 3.85
C GLU A 163 7.34 20.25 5.04
N ASN A 164 8.66 20.27 4.82
CA ASN A 164 9.67 20.30 5.87
C ASN A 164 9.47 19.19 6.92
N VAL A 165 9.34 17.95 6.44
CA VAL A 165 9.17 16.72 7.23
C VAL A 165 10.28 15.74 6.90
N VAL A 166 10.64 14.87 7.84
CA VAL A 166 11.51 13.72 7.57
C VAL A 166 10.63 12.55 7.14
N VAL A 167 10.95 11.91 6.01
CA VAL A 167 10.23 10.72 5.54
C VAL A 167 11.13 9.50 5.58
N VAL A 168 10.59 8.39 6.08
CA VAL A 168 11.22 7.07 6.06
C VAL A 168 10.39 6.14 5.17
N THR A 169 11.01 5.42 4.23
CA THR A 169 10.32 4.34 3.48
C THR A 169 10.92 3.00 3.90
N VAL A 170 10.07 2.00 4.18
CA VAL A 170 10.50 0.75 4.85
C VAL A 170 10.17 -0.50 4.03
N GLN A 171 11.10 -1.45 3.99
CA GLN A 171 10.87 -2.82 3.51
C GLN A 171 10.34 -3.74 4.61
N TYR A 172 9.51 -4.71 4.26
CA TYR A 172 9.08 -5.80 5.14
C TYR A 172 8.90 -7.09 4.34
N ARG A 173 9.02 -8.26 4.99
CA ARG A 173 8.82 -9.56 4.33
C ARG A 173 7.39 -9.68 3.79
N LEU A 174 7.27 -10.28 2.61
CA LEU A 174 6.02 -10.40 1.85
C LEU A 174 5.58 -11.85 1.71
N GLY A 175 4.30 -12.02 1.39
CA GLY A 175 3.63 -13.27 1.05
C GLY A 175 3.96 -14.39 2.03
N PRO A 176 4.45 -15.54 1.55
CA PRO A 176 4.74 -16.69 2.40
C PRO A 176 5.88 -16.45 3.39
N LEU A 177 6.73 -15.45 3.18
CA LEU A 177 7.79 -15.10 4.12
C LEU A 177 7.32 -14.13 5.22
N GLY A 178 6.28 -13.34 4.93
CA GLY A 178 5.70 -12.37 5.84
C GLY A 178 4.57 -12.92 6.72
N TRP A 179 3.75 -13.84 6.19
CA TRP A 179 2.60 -14.41 6.89
C TRP A 179 2.57 -15.94 6.72
N PHE A 180 3.04 -16.67 7.72
CA PHE A 180 3.19 -18.12 7.66
C PHE A 180 2.77 -18.77 8.99
N ALA A 181 1.53 -19.25 9.04
CA ALA A 181 0.99 -19.94 10.22
C ALA A 181 1.18 -21.46 10.08
N HIS A 182 2.19 -22.00 10.75
CA HIS A 182 2.48 -23.43 10.76
C HIS A 182 3.02 -23.86 12.13
N GLU A 183 2.47 -24.94 12.68
CA GLU A 183 2.80 -25.44 14.01
C GLU A 183 4.31 -25.72 14.17
N ALA A 184 4.92 -26.46 13.23
CA ALA A 184 6.35 -26.75 13.28
C ALA A 184 7.24 -25.49 13.36
N ILE A 185 6.88 -24.40 12.68
CA ILE A 185 7.61 -23.13 12.76
C ILE A 185 7.47 -22.52 14.15
N ARG A 186 6.25 -22.44 14.69
CA ARG A 186 5.97 -21.87 16.01
C ARG A 186 6.55 -22.69 17.15
N ASP A 187 6.51 -24.01 17.05
CA ASP A 187 7.09 -24.94 18.03
C ASP A 187 8.62 -24.86 18.07
N SER A 188 9.24 -24.46 16.96
CA SER A 188 10.69 -24.24 16.85
C SER A 188 11.16 -22.86 17.35
N ALA A 189 10.28 -22.08 17.98
CA ALA A 189 10.58 -20.72 18.44
C ALA A 189 11.78 -20.69 19.42
N ALA A 190 12.78 -19.87 19.10
CA ALA A 190 13.95 -19.66 19.97
C ALA A 190 13.76 -18.49 20.96
N ALA A 191 12.78 -17.62 20.70
CA ALA A 191 12.38 -16.50 21.55
C ALA A 191 10.85 -16.34 21.54
N PRO A 192 10.24 -15.66 22.53
CA PRO A 192 8.79 -15.49 22.59
C PRO A 192 8.16 -14.94 21.32
N HIS A 193 8.78 -13.92 20.69
CA HIS A 193 8.26 -13.32 19.46
C HIS A 193 8.42 -14.22 18.22
N ASP A 194 9.24 -15.28 18.28
CA ASP A 194 9.37 -16.23 17.17
C ASP A 194 8.13 -17.15 17.05
N LYS A 195 7.23 -17.14 18.05
CA LYS A 195 5.94 -17.86 18.01
C LYS A 195 4.87 -17.16 17.16
N ALA A 196 5.16 -15.96 16.66
CA ALA A 196 4.25 -15.20 15.81
C ALA A 196 4.03 -15.91 14.46
N ALA A 197 2.96 -15.55 13.78
CA ALA A 197 2.71 -15.91 12.38
C ALA A 197 2.76 -14.69 11.45
N ASN A 198 2.82 -13.48 12.01
CA ASN A 198 2.91 -12.21 11.27
C ASN A 198 4.34 -11.64 11.25
N PHE A 199 5.26 -12.34 10.59
CA PHE A 199 6.67 -11.93 10.49
C PHE A 199 6.85 -10.56 9.81
N GLY A 200 6.04 -10.24 8.79
CA GLY A 200 6.04 -8.92 8.15
C GLY A 200 5.63 -7.79 9.10
N THR A 201 4.68 -8.04 10.01
CA THR A 201 4.32 -7.08 11.08
C THR A 201 5.48 -6.89 12.06
N LEU A 202 6.19 -7.97 12.43
CA LEU A 202 7.36 -7.87 13.29
C LEU A 202 8.51 -7.10 12.63
N ASP A 203 8.70 -7.22 11.32
CA ASP A 203 9.66 -6.41 10.55
C ASP A 203 9.35 -4.91 10.70
N LEU A 204 8.08 -4.54 10.56
CA LEU A 204 7.63 -3.16 10.72
C LEU A 204 7.81 -2.64 12.15
N VAL A 205 7.55 -3.48 13.17
CA VAL A 205 7.85 -3.15 14.57
C VAL A 205 9.35 -2.88 14.76
N ALA A 206 10.22 -3.74 14.22
CA ALA A 206 11.67 -3.56 14.31
C ALA A 206 12.14 -2.28 13.59
N ALA A 207 11.57 -1.97 12.42
CA ALA A 207 11.88 -0.73 11.72
C ALA A 207 11.46 0.51 12.51
N LEU A 208 10.29 0.49 13.18
CA LEU A 208 9.86 1.59 14.03
C LEU A 208 10.72 1.72 15.29
N GLN A 209 11.19 0.61 15.87
CA GLN A 209 12.19 0.65 16.95
C GLN A 209 13.49 1.32 16.48
N TRP A 210 13.95 0.99 15.26
CA TRP A 210 15.11 1.67 14.66
C TRP A 210 14.85 3.16 14.47
N VAL A 211 13.68 3.56 13.96
CA VAL A 211 13.29 4.97 13.80
C VAL A 211 13.33 5.69 15.15
N LYS A 212 12.74 5.10 16.21
CA LYS A 212 12.76 5.71 17.55
C LYS A 212 14.17 5.90 18.10
N ALA A 213 15.07 4.95 17.85
CA ALA A 213 16.45 5.01 18.31
C ALA A 213 17.31 6.01 17.51
N ASN A 214 17.09 6.12 16.20
CA ASN A 214 18.06 6.73 15.29
C ASN A 214 17.57 8.00 14.58
N ILE A 215 16.26 8.22 14.39
CA ILE A 215 15.78 9.30 13.51
C ILE A 215 16.19 10.71 13.96
N GLY A 216 16.50 10.85 15.26
CA GLY A 216 17.02 12.07 15.87
C GLY A 216 18.23 12.65 15.13
N VAL A 217 19.19 11.83 14.71
CA VAL A 217 20.41 12.35 14.06
C VAL A 217 20.15 12.86 12.64
N PHE A 218 19.09 12.37 12.00
CA PHE A 218 18.63 12.84 10.68
C PHE A 218 17.79 14.14 10.77
N GLY A 219 17.52 14.60 12.00
CA GLY A 219 16.76 15.80 12.30
C GLY A 219 15.27 15.56 12.54
N GLY A 220 14.83 14.30 12.57
CA GLY A 220 13.48 13.93 12.98
C GLY A 220 13.30 13.99 14.50
N ASP A 221 12.06 14.19 14.94
CA ASP A 221 11.67 14.04 16.33
C ASP A 221 11.06 12.65 16.57
N PRO A 222 11.71 11.76 17.35
CA PRO A 222 11.16 10.44 17.66
C PRO A 222 9.87 10.49 18.49
N ALA A 223 9.48 11.66 19.03
CA ALA A 223 8.19 11.85 19.68
C ALA A 223 7.04 12.19 18.69
N LEU A 224 7.37 12.61 17.46
CA LEU A 224 6.41 13.04 16.44
C LEU A 224 6.45 12.12 15.21
N VAL A 225 6.39 10.82 15.45
CA VAL A 225 6.36 9.80 14.39
C VAL A 225 4.91 9.54 13.95
N THR A 226 4.65 9.66 12.66
CA THR A 226 3.38 9.30 12.00
C THR A 226 3.63 8.14 11.07
N ILE A 227 2.93 7.03 11.27
CA ILE A 227 2.96 5.91 10.31
C ILE A 227 1.86 6.12 9.26
N PHE A 228 2.17 5.88 7.99
CA PHE A 228 1.20 5.98 6.91
C PHE A 228 1.45 4.94 5.84
N GLY A 229 0.38 4.46 5.20
CA GLY A 229 0.49 3.42 4.19
C GLY A 229 -0.79 3.28 3.39
N GLU A 230 -0.63 2.70 2.20
CA GLU A 230 -1.71 2.51 1.24
C GLU A 230 -2.00 1.04 0.97
N SER A 231 -3.28 0.69 0.75
CA SER A 231 -3.73 -0.68 0.48
C SER A 231 -3.33 -1.63 1.63
N ALA A 232 -2.61 -2.71 1.32
CA ALA A 232 -2.00 -3.58 2.32
C ALA A 232 -1.07 -2.85 3.29
N GLY A 233 -0.40 -1.78 2.86
CA GLY A 233 0.37 -0.90 3.74
C GLY A 233 -0.52 -0.16 4.73
N GLY A 234 -1.73 0.25 4.31
CA GLY A 234 -2.77 0.80 5.19
C GLY A 234 -3.29 -0.23 6.18
N GLN A 235 -3.53 -1.47 5.74
CA GLN A 235 -3.87 -2.59 6.64
C GLN A 235 -2.74 -2.87 7.64
N ASN A 236 -1.47 -2.78 7.22
CA ASN A 236 -0.32 -2.94 8.09
C ASN A 236 -0.21 -1.78 9.11
N VAL A 237 -0.53 -0.54 8.72
CA VAL A 237 -0.69 0.58 9.67
C VAL A 237 -1.78 0.26 10.70
N ALA A 238 -2.96 -0.20 10.26
CA ALA A 238 -4.04 -0.58 11.17
C ALA A 238 -3.59 -1.70 12.14
N THR A 239 -2.85 -2.68 11.62
CA THR A 239 -2.30 -3.79 12.41
C THR A 239 -1.31 -3.30 13.46
N LEU A 240 -0.44 -2.34 13.13
CA LEU A 240 0.48 -1.72 14.10
C LEU A 240 -0.28 -0.94 15.17
N VAL A 241 -1.35 -0.22 14.82
CA VAL A 241 -2.24 0.44 15.79
C VAL A 241 -2.88 -0.57 16.75
N ALA A 242 -3.26 -1.74 16.26
CA ALA A 242 -3.79 -2.83 17.09
C ALA A 242 -2.72 -3.68 17.78
N SER A 243 -1.43 -3.50 17.48
CA SER A 243 -0.37 -4.34 18.03
C SER A 243 0.13 -3.82 19.38
N PRO A 244 0.14 -4.65 20.44
CA PRO A 244 0.75 -4.26 21.71
C PRO A 244 2.27 -4.06 21.61
N LEU A 245 2.93 -4.71 20.63
CA LEU A 245 4.37 -4.60 20.41
C LEU A 245 4.79 -3.26 19.80
N ALA A 246 3.84 -2.52 19.22
CA ALA A 246 4.10 -1.22 18.61
C ALA A 246 3.84 -0.02 19.55
N ARG A 247 3.58 -0.30 20.83
CA ARG A 247 3.34 0.73 21.86
C ARG A 247 4.50 1.73 21.92
N ASP A 248 4.16 3.00 21.98
CA ASP A 248 5.08 4.15 22.07
C ASP A 248 6.04 4.33 20.87
N LEU A 249 5.87 3.54 19.80
CA LEU A 249 6.72 3.62 18.60
C LEU A 249 6.25 4.68 17.58
N PHE A 250 5.00 5.11 17.67
CA PHE A 250 4.42 6.17 16.85
C PHE A 250 3.41 6.97 17.65
N SER A 251 3.08 8.16 17.14
CA SER A 251 2.20 9.14 17.77
C SER A 251 0.91 9.37 17.00
N ARG A 252 0.83 8.93 15.73
CA ARG A 252 -0.26 9.17 14.76
C ARG A 252 -0.26 8.11 13.66
N ALA A 253 -1.41 7.89 13.03
CA ALA A 253 -1.56 6.93 11.93
C ALA A 253 -2.41 7.47 10.77
N ILE A 254 -2.04 7.13 9.53
CA ILE A 254 -2.84 7.40 8.31
C ILE A 254 -3.03 6.08 7.55
N ILE A 255 -4.28 5.68 7.37
CA ILE A 255 -4.69 4.42 6.74
C ILE A 255 -5.34 4.75 5.40
N GLN A 256 -4.60 4.60 4.31
CA GLN A 256 -5.09 4.91 2.96
C GLN A 256 -5.60 3.62 2.30
N SER A 257 -6.90 3.53 2.04
CA SER A 257 -7.56 2.38 1.39
C SER A 257 -7.25 1.03 2.06
N GLY A 258 -6.88 1.05 3.35
CA GLY A 258 -6.54 -0.13 4.13
C GLY A 258 -7.79 -0.81 4.70
N LEU A 259 -7.81 -2.14 4.67
CA LEU A 259 -8.87 -2.94 5.26
C LEU A 259 -8.54 -3.31 6.72
N PHE A 260 -9.56 -3.65 7.50
CA PHE A 260 -9.47 -3.97 8.93
C PHE A 260 -9.71 -5.46 9.21
N ASP A 261 -9.54 -6.32 8.21
CA ASP A 261 -9.78 -7.75 8.30
C ASP A 261 -8.59 -8.52 8.87
N SER A 262 -8.90 -9.54 9.68
CA SER A 262 -7.96 -10.51 10.24
C SER A 262 -8.53 -11.92 10.17
N THR A 263 -7.68 -12.93 10.35
CA THR A 263 -8.10 -14.34 10.44
C THR A 263 -7.63 -14.97 11.75
N PRO A 264 -8.48 -15.77 12.43
CA PRO A 264 -8.05 -16.56 13.58
C PRO A 264 -6.87 -17.47 13.23
N LEU A 265 -5.92 -17.58 14.16
CA LEU A 265 -4.73 -18.44 13.98
C LEU A 265 -5.10 -19.88 13.63
N ALA A 266 -6.07 -20.47 14.34
CA ALA A 266 -6.51 -21.85 14.10
C ALA A 266 -7.00 -22.06 12.66
N ARG A 267 -7.69 -21.08 12.07
CA ARG A 267 -8.17 -21.15 10.69
C ARG A 267 -7.00 -21.08 9.69
N ALA A 268 -6.00 -20.26 9.98
CA ALA A 268 -4.79 -20.15 9.16
C ALA A 268 -3.95 -21.44 9.23
N GLU A 269 -3.73 -21.99 10.42
CA GLU A 269 -2.95 -23.23 10.63
C GLU A 269 -3.64 -24.46 10.04
N ASN A 270 -4.97 -24.57 10.15
CA ASN A 270 -5.71 -25.71 9.59
C ASN A 270 -5.78 -25.71 8.05
N GLY A 271 -5.30 -24.66 7.38
CA GLY A 271 -5.37 -24.52 5.92
C GLY A 271 -6.77 -24.15 5.40
N GLU A 272 -7.68 -23.74 6.27
CA GLU A 272 -9.03 -23.28 5.93
C GLU A 272 -9.05 -21.83 5.44
N ALA A 273 -8.03 -21.05 5.78
CA ALA A 273 -7.83 -19.72 5.22
C ALA A 273 -7.11 -19.82 3.87
N GLU A 274 -7.83 -19.59 2.77
CA GLU A 274 -7.24 -19.54 1.42
C GLU A 274 -6.11 -18.50 1.32
N ALA A 275 -6.26 -17.36 2.00
CA ALA A 275 -5.29 -16.27 2.06
C ALA A 275 -3.97 -16.62 2.77
N ASN A 276 -3.97 -17.58 3.70
CA ASN A 276 -2.82 -17.90 4.56
C ASN A 276 -2.52 -19.40 4.53
N ALA A 277 -2.55 -20.01 3.34
CA ALA A 277 -2.50 -21.46 3.12
C ALA A 277 -1.12 -22.11 3.40
N ALA A 278 -0.43 -21.72 4.48
CA ALA A 278 0.92 -22.17 4.83
C ALA A 278 1.01 -23.69 4.98
N ARG A 279 0.03 -24.33 5.64
CA ARG A 279 -0.01 -25.80 5.76
C ARG A 279 -0.17 -26.50 4.42
N LYS A 280 -1.08 -26.04 3.56
CA LYS A 280 -1.25 -26.59 2.20
C LYS A 280 0.02 -26.42 1.36
N ALA A 281 0.72 -25.29 1.54
CA ALA A 281 2.00 -25.07 0.87
C ALA A 281 3.11 -26.00 1.40
N ALA A 282 3.18 -26.21 2.72
CA ALA A 282 4.09 -27.17 3.36
C ALA A 282 3.88 -28.59 2.82
N GLU A 283 2.62 -29.04 2.77
CA GLU A 283 2.22 -30.34 2.23
C GLU A 283 2.64 -30.51 0.76
N ARG A 284 2.39 -29.49 -0.07
CA ARG A 284 2.79 -29.50 -1.50
C ARG A 284 4.29 -29.49 -1.72
N ALA A 285 5.03 -28.78 -0.85
CA ALA A 285 6.48 -28.73 -0.88
C ALA A 285 7.12 -30.01 -0.30
N GLY A 286 6.34 -30.88 0.35
CA GLY A 286 6.84 -32.07 1.03
C GLY A 286 7.72 -31.74 2.24
N ALA A 287 7.44 -30.63 2.94
CA ALA A 287 8.24 -30.12 4.04
C ALA A 287 7.36 -29.83 5.26
N GLU A 288 7.39 -30.73 6.26
CA GLU A 288 6.51 -30.65 7.45
C GLU A 288 7.25 -30.26 8.74
N THR A 289 8.58 -30.35 8.74
CA THR A 289 9.41 -29.95 9.89
C THR A 289 9.94 -28.53 9.72
N ALA A 290 10.26 -27.85 10.82
CA ALA A 290 10.81 -26.50 10.77
C ALA A 290 12.10 -26.41 9.95
N ASP A 291 12.98 -27.41 10.09
CA ASP A 291 14.25 -27.47 9.36
C ASP A 291 14.02 -27.72 7.86
N ALA A 292 13.10 -28.63 7.51
CA ALA A 292 12.75 -28.88 6.11
C ALA A 292 12.13 -27.64 5.45
N LEU A 293 11.21 -26.97 6.15
CA LEU A 293 10.59 -25.73 5.69
C LEU A 293 11.63 -24.62 5.48
N ARG A 294 12.54 -24.41 6.43
CA ARG A 294 13.60 -23.39 6.31
C ARG A 294 14.62 -23.72 5.23
N ALA A 295 14.82 -25.00 4.92
CA ALA A 295 15.71 -25.47 3.86
C ALA A 295 15.13 -25.33 2.44
N LEU A 296 13.84 -25.04 2.27
CA LEU A 296 13.24 -24.82 0.95
C LEU A 296 13.96 -23.69 0.20
N SER A 297 14.16 -23.84 -1.10
CA SER A 297 14.55 -22.70 -1.94
C SER A 297 13.37 -21.72 -2.06
N LEU A 298 13.64 -20.47 -2.42
CA LEU A 298 12.56 -19.51 -2.67
C LEU A 298 11.67 -19.98 -3.82
N GLU A 299 12.24 -20.57 -4.87
CA GLU A 299 11.48 -21.13 -5.99
C GLU A 299 10.52 -22.22 -5.53
N ALA A 300 10.98 -23.16 -4.69
CA ALA A 300 10.15 -24.23 -4.16
C ALA A 300 9.03 -23.70 -3.25
N LEU A 301 9.36 -22.74 -2.37
CA LEU A 301 8.37 -22.12 -1.48
C LEU A 301 7.29 -21.38 -2.29
N PHE A 302 7.68 -20.52 -3.22
CA PHE A 302 6.73 -19.72 -4.00
C PHE A 302 5.92 -20.58 -4.98
N ALA A 303 6.49 -21.66 -5.53
CA ALA A 303 5.75 -22.61 -6.36
C ALA A 303 4.71 -23.43 -5.57
N ALA A 304 4.92 -23.65 -4.27
CA ALA A 304 3.99 -24.39 -3.42
C ALA A 304 2.74 -23.57 -3.01
N TYR A 305 2.85 -22.24 -3.03
CA TYR A 305 1.73 -21.35 -2.77
C TYR A 305 0.82 -21.22 -4.01
N GLU A 306 -0.50 -21.15 -3.80
CA GLU A 306 -1.44 -20.98 -4.91
C GLU A 306 -1.24 -19.63 -5.58
N VAL A 307 -1.08 -19.69 -6.91
CA VAL A 307 -1.10 -18.55 -7.80
C VAL A 307 -2.38 -18.63 -8.61
N ASN A 308 -3.19 -17.58 -8.61
CA ASN A 308 -4.40 -17.53 -9.43
C ASN A 308 -4.07 -17.40 -10.93
N GLU A 309 -5.07 -17.52 -11.81
CA GLU A 309 -4.88 -17.42 -13.28
C GLU A 309 -4.19 -16.12 -13.75
N GLY A 310 -4.16 -15.08 -12.91
CA GLY A 310 -3.49 -13.81 -13.19
C GLY A 310 -2.03 -13.72 -12.76
N GLY A 311 -1.45 -14.80 -12.22
CA GLY A 311 -0.08 -14.78 -11.70
C GLY A 311 0.04 -14.17 -10.30
N TYR A 312 -1.07 -13.93 -9.60
CA TYR A 312 -1.05 -13.36 -8.25
C TYR A 312 -1.11 -14.44 -7.19
N LEU A 313 -0.22 -14.33 -6.21
CA LEU A 313 -0.41 -14.98 -4.92
C LEU A 313 -1.68 -14.45 -4.27
N THR A 314 -2.41 -15.33 -3.60
CA THR A 314 -3.53 -14.91 -2.76
C THR A 314 -3.01 -13.97 -1.67
N MET A 315 -3.65 -12.81 -1.52
CA MET A 315 -3.26 -11.78 -0.55
C MET A 315 -3.42 -12.33 0.87
N PRO A 316 -2.37 -12.39 1.70
CA PRO A 316 -2.48 -12.87 3.06
C PRO A 316 -3.30 -11.91 3.91
N LEU A 317 -4.15 -12.47 4.76
CA LEU A 317 -4.74 -11.72 5.87
C LEU A 317 -3.75 -11.67 7.02
N VAL A 318 -3.86 -10.63 7.85
CA VAL A 318 -3.16 -10.59 9.12
C VAL A 318 -3.79 -11.59 10.10
N ILE A 319 -2.96 -12.24 10.91
CA ILE A 319 -3.32 -13.43 11.68
C ILE A 319 -3.44 -13.06 13.15
N GLU A 320 -4.50 -13.54 13.81
CA GLU A 320 -4.77 -13.30 15.22
C GLU A 320 -3.91 -14.24 16.08
N ASP A 321 -2.60 -14.01 16.08
CA ASP A 321 -1.59 -14.94 16.61
C ASP A 321 -1.32 -14.78 18.11
N GLY A 322 -1.92 -13.78 18.77
CA GLY A 322 -1.71 -13.49 20.18
C GLY A 322 -0.32 -12.93 20.52
N VAL A 323 0.52 -12.69 19.51
CA VAL A 323 1.89 -12.18 19.66
C VAL A 323 2.01 -10.81 19.00
N ALA A 324 1.86 -10.75 17.68
CA ALA A 324 1.91 -9.51 16.90
C ALA A 324 0.55 -8.82 16.85
N LEU A 325 -0.54 -9.60 16.78
CA LEU A 325 -1.92 -9.10 16.79
C LEU A 325 -2.71 -9.80 17.90
N PRO A 326 -3.57 -9.10 18.65
CA PRO A 326 -4.42 -9.72 19.67
C PRO A 326 -5.33 -10.82 19.10
N GLU A 327 -5.61 -11.85 19.91
CA GLU A 327 -6.51 -12.96 19.57
C GLU A 327 -7.96 -12.51 19.28
N THR A 328 -8.34 -11.32 19.76
CA THR A 328 -9.68 -10.76 19.49
C THR A 328 -9.85 -10.27 18.06
N GLY A 329 -8.75 -10.11 17.32
CA GLY A 329 -8.78 -9.61 15.95
C GLY A 329 -8.71 -8.10 15.78
N LEU A 330 -8.46 -7.71 14.54
CA LEU A 330 -8.16 -6.33 14.15
C LEU A 330 -9.37 -5.42 14.35
N ARG A 331 -10.55 -5.80 13.85
CA ARG A 331 -11.79 -5.01 14.03
C ARG A 331 -12.14 -4.81 15.51
N ALA A 332 -12.05 -5.87 16.32
CA ALA A 332 -12.36 -5.81 17.73
C ALA A 332 -11.39 -4.88 18.50
N ALA A 333 -10.11 -4.87 18.13
CA ALA A 333 -9.12 -3.99 18.73
C ALA A 333 -9.45 -2.50 18.54
N PHE A 334 -10.00 -2.12 17.38
CA PHE A 334 -10.44 -0.75 17.10
C PHE A 334 -11.79 -0.37 17.74
N ALA A 335 -12.62 -1.36 18.06
CA ALA A 335 -13.87 -1.18 18.80
C ALA A 335 -13.68 -1.22 20.33
N ALA A 336 -12.47 -1.54 20.83
CA ALA A 336 -12.20 -1.67 22.24
C ALA A 336 -12.11 -0.29 22.92
N LYS A 337 -12.82 -0.13 24.05
CA LYS A 337 -12.80 1.11 24.83
C LYS A 337 -11.37 1.44 25.29
N GLY A 338 -10.91 2.65 25.00
CA GLY A 338 -9.56 3.12 25.33
C GLY A 338 -8.47 2.74 24.32
N GLY A 339 -8.75 1.84 23.36
CA GLY A 339 -7.81 1.40 22.33
C GLY A 339 -6.54 0.72 22.87
N ILE A 340 -5.73 0.15 21.97
CA ILE A 340 -4.40 -0.39 22.32
C ILE A 340 -3.35 0.71 22.20
N ASN A 341 -3.26 1.31 21.01
CA ASN A 341 -2.47 2.51 20.70
C ASN A 341 -3.41 3.63 20.23
N ALA A 342 -4.10 4.28 21.17
CA ALA A 342 -5.12 5.31 20.89
C ALA A 342 -4.50 6.66 20.46
N VAL A 343 -3.83 6.66 19.31
CA VAL A 343 -3.25 7.85 18.65
C VAL A 343 -4.26 8.49 17.70
N PRO A 344 -4.17 9.76 17.32
CA PRO A 344 -4.98 10.33 16.23
C PRO A 344 -4.84 9.54 14.91
N ILE A 345 -5.95 9.42 14.17
CA ILE A 345 -6.03 8.61 12.94
C ILE A 345 -6.70 9.37 11.79
N ILE A 346 -6.10 9.32 10.60
CA ILE A 346 -6.80 9.55 9.33
C ILE A 346 -7.07 8.18 8.70
N THR A 347 -8.31 7.91 8.28
CA THR A 347 -8.63 6.79 7.38
C THR A 347 -9.27 7.31 6.09
N GLY A 348 -9.05 6.67 4.96
CA GLY A 348 -9.69 7.13 3.72
C GLY A 348 -9.71 6.09 2.63
N VAL A 349 -10.40 6.42 1.54
CA VAL A 349 -10.54 5.60 0.34
C VAL A 349 -10.58 6.46 -0.90
N ASN A 350 -10.43 5.84 -2.07
CA ASN A 350 -10.68 6.48 -3.35
C ASN A 350 -12.12 6.19 -3.79
N ARG A 351 -12.71 7.05 -4.62
CA ARG A 351 -14.10 6.88 -5.07
C ARG A 351 -14.31 5.61 -5.89
N ASP A 352 -13.34 5.25 -6.71
CA ASP A 352 -13.45 4.18 -7.71
C ASP A 352 -12.47 3.02 -7.43
N GLU A 353 -12.21 2.68 -6.15
CA GLU A 353 -11.26 1.64 -5.69
C GLU A 353 -11.13 0.46 -6.66
N MET A 354 -12.26 -0.11 -7.06
CA MET A 354 -12.28 -1.37 -7.79
C MET A 354 -11.94 -1.25 -9.29
N LYS A 355 -11.88 -0.04 -9.85
CA LYS A 355 -11.55 0.16 -11.27
C LYS A 355 -10.13 -0.26 -11.62
N LEU A 356 -9.16 -0.16 -10.70
CA LEU A 356 -7.78 -0.63 -10.96
C LEU A 356 -7.76 -2.14 -11.27
N PHE A 357 -8.50 -2.94 -10.50
CA PHE A 357 -8.57 -4.38 -10.66
C PHE A 357 -9.43 -4.77 -11.87
N GLN A 358 -10.53 -4.07 -12.11
CA GLN A 358 -11.38 -4.30 -13.28
C GLN A 358 -10.68 -3.93 -14.58
N PHE A 359 -9.80 -2.91 -14.56
CA PHE A 359 -9.05 -2.45 -15.72
C PHE A 359 -8.15 -3.55 -16.33
N VAL A 360 -7.64 -4.46 -15.49
CA VAL A 360 -6.81 -5.58 -15.93
C VAL A 360 -7.60 -6.86 -16.19
N ASP A 361 -8.91 -6.89 -15.92
CA ASP A 361 -9.76 -8.06 -16.11
C ASP A 361 -10.21 -8.20 -17.59
N PRO A 362 -9.77 -9.26 -18.32
CA PRO A 362 -10.14 -9.47 -19.71
C PRO A 362 -11.62 -9.79 -19.91
N ARG A 363 -12.37 -10.11 -18.84
CA ARG A 363 -13.83 -10.30 -18.89
C ARG A 363 -14.54 -8.95 -19.01
N LEU A 364 -13.95 -7.88 -18.51
CA LEU A 364 -14.55 -6.53 -18.44
C LEU A 364 -13.98 -5.55 -19.46
N VAL A 365 -12.71 -5.72 -19.86
CA VAL A 365 -12.00 -4.81 -20.76
C VAL A 365 -11.58 -5.53 -22.05
N ASN A 366 -11.84 -4.90 -23.19
CA ASN A 366 -11.30 -5.32 -24.48
C ASN A 366 -9.90 -4.72 -24.69
N ARG A 367 -9.00 -5.51 -25.27
CA ARG A 367 -7.67 -5.06 -25.70
C ARG A 367 -7.55 -5.18 -27.21
N TRP A 368 -7.50 -4.06 -27.93
CA TRP A 368 -7.25 -4.04 -29.37
C TRP A 368 -5.79 -3.72 -29.65
N PHE A 369 -5.16 -4.55 -30.48
CA PHE A 369 -3.73 -4.47 -30.82
C PHE A 369 -2.79 -4.39 -29.61
N GLY A 370 -3.23 -4.89 -28.45
CA GLY A 370 -2.49 -4.86 -27.19
C GLY A 370 -2.39 -3.48 -26.50
N VAL A 371 -2.92 -2.41 -27.09
CA VAL A 371 -2.69 -1.02 -26.60
C VAL A 371 -3.95 -0.16 -26.46
N LEU A 372 -5.02 -0.46 -27.21
CA LEU A 372 -6.28 0.25 -27.11
C LEU A 372 -7.21 -0.51 -26.14
N LEU A 373 -7.65 0.18 -25.09
CA LEU A 373 -8.41 -0.39 -23.99
C LEU A 373 -9.77 0.30 -23.89
N PHE A 374 -10.83 -0.49 -23.75
CA PHE A 374 -12.18 0.03 -23.53
C PHE A 374 -13.05 -1.01 -22.83
N ALA A 375 -14.00 -0.54 -22.01
CA ALA A 375 -14.93 -1.42 -21.31
C ALA A 375 -15.85 -2.12 -22.31
N LYS A 376 -16.08 -3.42 -22.13
CA LYS A 376 -17.01 -4.20 -22.96
C LYS A 376 -18.46 -3.70 -22.83
N ASN A 377 -18.82 -3.25 -21.63
CA ASN A 377 -20.09 -2.60 -21.33
C ASN A 377 -19.83 -1.53 -20.27
N GLN A 378 -19.73 -0.27 -20.71
CA GLN A 378 -19.37 0.86 -19.83
C GLN A 378 -20.34 1.01 -18.64
N LYS A 379 -21.65 0.92 -18.89
CA LYS A 379 -22.65 1.08 -17.82
C LYS A 379 -22.50 0.00 -16.74
N PHE A 380 -22.29 -1.25 -17.15
CA PHE A 380 -22.09 -2.35 -16.21
C PHE A 380 -20.75 -2.24 -15.47
N TYR A 381 -19.68 -1.86 -16.19
CA TYR A 381 -18.36 -1.62 -15.62
C TYR A 381 -18.43 -0.59 -14.48
N ASP A 382 -19.04 0.56 -14.73
CA ASP A 382 -19.19 1.62 -13.73
C ASP A 382 -20.03 1.17 -12.54
N ARG A 383 -21.16 0.49 -12.75
CA ARG A 383 -22.00 -0.01 -11.65
C ARG A 383 -21.30 -1.08 -10.82
N LEU A 384 -20.61 -2.02 -11.45
CA LEU A 384 -19.85 -3.04 -10.73
C LEU A 384 -18.77 -2.38 -9.86
N ALA A 385 -18.03 -1.42 -10.41
CA ALA A 385 -17.04 -0.65 -9.64
C ALA A 385 -17.66 0.12 -8.48
N GLU A 386 -18.78 0.79 -8.71
CA GLU A 386 -19.49 1.56 -7.68
C GLU A 386 -19.89 0.68 -6.49
N TYR A 387 -20.62 -0.43 -6.71
CA TYR A 387 -21.06 -1.28 -5.59
C TYR A 387 -19.88 -1.89 -4.82
N GLN A 388 -18.85 -2.36 -5.52
CA GLN A 388 -17.69 -2.94 -4.84
C GLN A 388 -16.85 -1.86 -4.12
N SER A 389 -16.70 -0.66 -4.68
CA SER A 389 -15.97 0.45 -4.04
C SER A 389 -16.73 1.03 -2.84
N ARG A 390 -18.07 1.02 -2.88
CA ARG A 390 -18.91 1.32 -1.71
C ARG A 390 -18.69 0.30 -0.58
N LEU A 391 -18.66 -1.00 -0.90
CA LEU A 391 -18.32 -2.02 0.11
C LEU A 391 -16.90 -1.81 0.68
N TRP A 392 -15.94 -1.44 -0.16
CA TRP A 392 -14.59 -1.10 0.30
C TRP A 392 -14.60 0.08 1.26
N ARG A 393 -15.29 1.17 0.90
CA ARG A 393 -15.49 2.35 1.76
C ARG A 393 -16.10 2.00 3.11
N ILE A 394 -17.16 1.19 3.12
CA ILE A 394 -17.82 0.75 4.34
C ILE A 394 -16.81 0.12 5.30
N ARG A 395 -15.96 -0.77 4.77
CA ARG A 395 -15.00 -1.57 5.57
C ARG A 395 -13.71 -0.84 5.91
N SER A 396 -13.29 0.13 5.11
CA SER A 396 -12.07 0.91 5.33
C SER A 396 -12.31 2.19 6.13
N VAL A 397 -13.51 2.79 6.04
CA VAL A 397 -13.82 4.09 6.62
C VAL A 397 -15.03 4.05 7.52
N ASP A 398 -16.21 3.77 6.98
CA ASP A 398 -17.46 4.06 7.71
C ASP A 398 -17.61 3.21 8.99
N GLU A 399 -17.43 1.89 8.89
CA GLU A 399 -17.48 0.97 10.04
C GLU A 399 -16.34 1.20 11.04
N PRO A 400 -15.05 1.20 10.66
CA PRO A 400 -13.97 1.39 11.62
C PRO A 400 -13.98 2.78 12.28
N ALA A 401 -14.26 3.85 11.53
CA ALA A 401 -14.34 5.20 12.11
C ALA A 401 -15.51 5.32 13.11
N SER A 402 -16.65 4.71 12.80
CA SER A 402 -17.79 4.66 13.71
C SER A 402 -17.51 3.83 14.95
N ALA A 403 -16.84 2.67 14.80
CA ALA A 403 -16.43 1.82 15.92
C ALA A 403 -15.46 2.54 16.86
N MET A 404 -14.43 3.20 16.32
CA MET A 404 -13.50 4.01 17.09
C MET A 404 -14.20 5.14 17.85
N ALA A 405 -15.05 5.90 17.16
CA ALA A 405 -15.79 6.99 17.78
C ALA A 405 -16.73 6.50 18.90
N ALA A 406 -17.41 5.36 18.69
CA ALA A 406 -18.25 4.72 19.71
C ALA A 406 -17.44 4.20 20.91
N ALA A 407 -16.21 3.76 20.69
CA ALA A 407 -15.26 3.34 21.73
C ALA A 407 -14.65 4.53 22.51
N GLY A 408 -14.95 5.77 22.11
CA GLY A 408 -14.44 7.00 22.73
C GLY A 408 -13.14 7.52 22.13
N HIS A 409 -12.68 6.96 21.00
CA HIS A 409 -11.53 7.47 20.26
C HIS A 409 -11.99 8.55 19.26
N LEU A 410 -11.87 9.82 19.67
CA LEU A 410 -12.52 10.94 18.98
C LEU A 410 -11.65 11.65 17.94
N ASP A 411 -10.32 11.47 17.98
CA ASP A 411 -9.39 12.09 17.02
C ASP A 411 -9.26 11.25 15.74
N VAL A 412 -10.41 10.96 15.13
CA VAL A 412 -10.54 10.23 13.87
C VAL A 412 -10.95 11.21 12.79
N TYR A 413 -10.30 11.16 11.64
CA TYR A 413 -10.61 11.96 10.46
C TYR A 413 -10.79 11.02 9.26
N ALA A 414 -11.66 11.40 8.34
CA ALA A 414 -11.92 10.60 7.15
C ALA A 414 -11.78 11.41 5.86
N TYR A 415 -11.34 10.78 4.77
CA TYR A 415 -11.39 11.36 3.42
C TYR A 415 -11.94 10.41 2.35
N ARG A 416 -12.39 10.99 1.25
CA ARG A 416 -12.55 10.30 -0.04
C ARG A 416 -11.80 11.06 -1.14
N PHE A 417 -10.95 10.37 -1.87
CA PHE A 417 -10.23 10.93 -3.02
C PHE A 417 -11.02 10.72 -4.31
N ASP A 418 -11.22 11.79 -5.08
CA ASP A 418 -12.18 11.85 -6.18
C ASP A 418 -11.58 12.28 -7.53
N TRP A 419 -10.29 12.64 -7.57
CA TRP A 419 -9.63 13.07 -8.81
C TRP A 419 -9.72 11.98 -9.89
N ASP A 420 -10.20 12.36 -11.08
CA ASP A 420 -10.52 11.42 -12.15
C ASP A 420 -10.18 11.93 -13.56
N GLU A 421 -9.38 12.98 -13.65
CA GLU A 421 -9.05 13.70 -14.88
C GLU A 421 -8.17 12.91 -15.85
N GLY A 422 -7.80 11.67 -15.46
CA GLY A 422 -6.78 10.71 -15.93
C GLY A 422 -6.58 10.46 -17.42
N GLY A 423 -6.82 11.43 -18.30
CA GLY A 423 -6.36 11.46 -19.66
C GLY A 423 -7.13 10.58 -20.65
N ARG A 424 -6.92 10.89 -21.94
CA ARG A 424 -7.43 10.12 -23.06
C ARG A 424 -6.32 9.93 -24.08
N PHE A 425 -6.25 8.74 -24.66
CA PHE A 425 -5.38 8.42 -25.78
C PHE A 425 -6.12 7.61 -26.82
N LEU A 426 -6.33 8.19 -28.00
CA LEU A 426 -7.16 7.62 -29.06
C LEU A 426 -8.55 7.19 -28.54
N LEU A 427 -8.81 5.89 -28.51
CA LEU A 427 -10.06 5.28 -28.03
C LEU A 427 -10.03 4.92 -26.54
N THR A 428 -8.85 4.97 -25.89
CA THR A 428 -8.69 4.69 -24.47
C THR A 428 -9.00 5.92 -23.64
N ASP A 429 -10.07 5.86 -22.86
CA ASP A 429 -10.52 6.92 -21.94
C ASP A 429 -10.28 6.47 -20.50
N LEU A 430 -9.13 6.87 -19.93
CA LEU A 430 -8.69 6.43 -18.61
C LEU A 430 -9.48 7.12 -17.48
N LYS A 431 -10.11 8.27 -17.74
CA LYS A 431 -11.11 8.84 -16.82
C LYS A 431 -12.27 7.87 -16.57
N LYS A 432 -12.73 7.17 -17.62
CA LYS A 432 -13.80 6.17 -17.48
C LYS A 432 -13.30 4.84 -16.92
N LEU A 433 -12.14 4.40 -17.39
CA LEU A 433 -11.60 3.09 -17.06
C LEU A 433 -10.92 3.01 -15.70
N LEU A 434 -10.31 4.10 -15.22
CA LEU A 434 -9.64 4.13 -13.93
C LEU A 434 -10.34 5.12 -13.00
N GLY A 435 -10.65 6.33 -13.46
CA GLY A 435 -11.23 7.36 -12.59
C GLY A 435 -10.34 7.60 -11.36
N ALA A 436 -10.95 7.71 -10.18
CA ALA A 436 -10.23 7.75 -8.90
C ALA A 436 -9.99 6.32 -8.37
N ALA A 437 -9.23 5.52 -9.12
CA ALA A 437 -8.96 4.11 -8.79
C ALA A 437 -8.07 3.95 -7.55
N HIS A 438 -7.99 2.72 -7.03
CA HIS A 438 -7.08 2.34 -5.94
C HIS A 438 -5.63 2.85 -6.16
N ALA A 439 -4.99 3.30 -5.08
CA ALA A 439 -3.64 3.85 -5.03
C ALA A 439 -3.35 5.16 -5.81
N ILE A 440 -4.30 5.70 -6.59
CA ILE A 440 -4.07 6.91 -7.42
C ILE A 440 -3.76 8.15 -6.57
N GLU A 441 -4.16 8.18 -5.31
CA GLU A 441 -3.90 9.29 -4.39
C GLU A 441 -2.45 9.33 -3.90
N ILE A 442 -1.67 8.24 -4.00
CA ILE A 442 -0.26 8.19 -3.59
C ILE A 442 0.57 9.26 -4.33
N PRO A 443 0.57 9.34 -5.68
CA PRO A 443 1.20 10.43 -6.41
C PRO A 443 0.93 11.84 -5.90
N PHE A 444 -0.25 12.09 -5.36
CA PHE A 444 -0.66 13.40 -4.85
C PHE A 444 -0.08 13.66 -3.46
N VAL A 445 -0.03 12.66 -2.58
CA VAL A 445 0.64 12.78 -1.27
C VAL A 445 2.14 13.02 -1.45
N PHE A 446 2.78 12.27 -2.34
CA PHE A 446 4.23 12.37 -2.59
C PHE A 446 4.61 13.55 -3.49
N ASN A 447 3.62 14.18 -4.12
CA ASN A 447 3.82 15.15 -5.21
C ASN A 447 4.78 14.62 -6.28
N LYS A 448 4.57 13.36 -6.69
CA LYS A 448 5.36 12.69 -7.73
C LYS A 448 4.45 11.78 -8.54
N PHE A 449 4.15 12.22 -9.76
CA PHE A 449 3.19 11.58 -10.67
C PHE A 449 3.77 10.36 -11.39
N LYS A 450 4.15 9.35 -10.60
CA LYS A 450 4.61 8.03 -11.04
C LYS A 450 3.95 6.96 -10.19
N LEU A 451 3.28 5.99 -10.81
CA LEU A 451 2.63 4.88 -10.12
C LEU A 451 2.50 3.63 -11.01
N LEU A 452 1.93 3.79 -12.20
CA LEU A 452 1.59 2.71 -13.12
C LEU A 452 2.60 2.56 -14.28
N GLY A 453 3.74 3.24 -14.20
CA GLY A 453 4.84 3.14 -15.14
C GLY A 453 4.44 3.65 -16.53
N ARG A 454 4.20 2.74 -17.48
CA ARG A 454 3.89 3.10 -18.87
C ARG A 454 2.58 3.87 -19.04
N LEU A 455 1.66 3.76 -18.06
CA LEU A 455 0.40 4.49 -18.07
C LEU A 455 0.51 5.90 -17.46
N ASP A 456 1.59 6.21 -16.73
CA ASP A 456 1.74 7.49 -16.05
C ASP A 456 1.68 8.69 -17.03
N PRO A 457 2.36 8.68 -18.19
CA PRO A 457 2.26 9.81 -19.14
C PRO A 457 0.87 9.97 -19.78
N LEU A 458 0.07 8.89 -19.79
CA LEU A 458 -1.29 8.91 -20.32
C LEU A 458 -2.27 9.44 -19.28
N MET A 459 -2.04 9.11 -18.01
CA MET A 459 -2.86 9.48 -16.87
C MET A 459 -2.62 10.91 -16.41
N PHE A 460 -1.35 11.30 -16.29
CA PHE A 460 -0.93 12.59 -15.75
C PHE A 460 -0.51 13.53 -16.87
N GLN A 461 -1.49 14.06 -17.62
CA GLN A 461 -1.22 14.87 -18.80
C GLN A 461 -0.88 16.31 -18.43
N GLU A 462 -0.20 17.02 -19.34
CA GLU A 462 0.17 18.43 -19.11
C GLU A 462 -1.06 19.33 -18.93
N LYS A 463 -2.15 19.04 -19.64
CA LYS A 463 -3.40 19.81 -19.58
C LYS A 463 -4.05 19.83 -18.19
N ASP A 464 -3.79 18.82 -17.35
CA ASP A 464 -4.35 18.69 -16.00
C ASP A 464 -3.33 19.01 -14.90
N ALA A 465 -2.07 19.33 -15.27
CA ALA A 465 -0.97 19.54 -14.33
C ALA A 465 -1.28 20.61 -13.27
N ALA A 466 -1.82 21.76 -13.66
CA ALA A 466 -2.08 22.85 -12.71
C ALA A 466 -3.06 22.44 -11.59
N ALA A 467 -4.20 21.84 -11.96
CA ALA A 467 -5.22 21.42 -10.99
C ALA A 467 -4.75 20.22 -10.16
N ARG A 468 -4.06 19.26 -10.82
CA ARG A 468 -3.47 18.08 -10.19
C ARG A 468 -2.42 18.44 -9.14
N GLU A 469 -1.52 19.36 -9.46
CA GLU A 469 -0.48 19.84 -8.56
C GLU A 469 -1.06 20.70 -7.43
N GLU A 470 -2.13 21.45 -7.67
CA GLU A 470 -2.84 22.15 -6.60
C GLU A 470 -3.42 21.18 -5.58
N LEU A 471 -4.10 20.12 -6.05
CA LEU A 471 -4.61 19.07 -5.18
C LEU A 471 -3.46 18.37 -4.43
N SER A 472 -2.35 18.06 -5.10
CA SER A 472 -1.18 17.46 -4.46
C SER A 472 -0.58 18.34 -3.36
N ARG A 473 -0.44 19.66 -3.60
CA ARG A 473 0.00 20.61 -2.57
C ARG A 473 -0.96 20.68 -1.39
N ALA A 474 -2.26 20.60 -1.64
CA ALA A 474 -3.26 20.57 -0.58
C ALA A 474 -3.17 19.30 0.27
N MET A 475 -3.03 18.13 -0.37
CA MET A 475 -2.86 16.85 0.31
C MET A 475 -1.57 16.81 1.13
N GLY A 476 -0.43 17.19 0.55
CA GLY A 476 0.85 17.28 1.29
C GLY A 476 0.73 18.13 2.55
N ALA A 477 0.06 19.28 2.45
CA ALA A 477 -0.15 20.18 3.58
C ALA A 477 -1.04 19.59 4.68
N TYR A 478 -2.14 18.90 4.34
CA TYR A 478 -2.97 18.20 5.33
C TYR A 478 -2.21 17.06 6.02
N TRP A 479 -1.51 16.23 5.25
CA TRP A 479 -0.72 15.11 5.79
C TRP A 479 0.36 15.62 6.73
N ALA A 480 1.07 16.68 6.36
CA ALA A 480 2.11 17.28 7.19
C ALA A 480 1.55 18.03 8.41
N ALA A 481 0.42 18.73 8.28
CA ALA A 481 -0.26 19.37 9.41
C ALA A 481 -0.69 18.31 10.44
N PHE A 482 -1.27 17.21 9.96
CA PHE A 482 -1.59 16.07 10.80
C PHE A 482 -0.33 15.49 11.45
N ALA A 483 0.75 15.26 10.70
CA ALA A 483 1.99 14.73 11.26
C ALA A 483 2.60 15.63 12.37
N ARG A 484 2.43 16.95 12.27
CA ARG A 484 2.85 17.93 13.29
C ARG A 484 1.95 17.91 14.52
N GLY A 485 0.63 18.02 14.30
CA GLY A 485 -0.32 18.38 15.34
C GLY A 485 -1.26 17.26 15.78
N GLY A 486 -1.56 16.29 14.92
CA GLY A 486 -2.61 15.27 15.13
C GLY A 486 -3.99 15.74 14.69
N ASP A 487 -4.04 16.89 14.03
CA ASP A 487 -5.24 17.48 13.44
C ASP A 487 -4.83 18.02 12.06
N PRO A 488 -5.43 17.54 10.94
CA PRO A 488 -5.16 18.08 9.62
C PRO A 488 -5.63 19.55 9.49
N GLY A 489 -6.62 19.97 10.28
CA GLY A 489 -7.09 21.36 10.36
C GLY A 489 -7.41 21.97 9.01
N THR A 490 -6.80 23.14 8.75
CA THR A 490 -6.84 23.87 7.47
C THR A 490 -5.55 23.65 6.65
N GLY A 491 -4.86 22.51 6.82
CA GLY A 491 -3.59 22.25 6.14
C GLY A 491 -2.46 23.17 6.59
N GLY A 492 -2.49 23.63 7.85
CA GLY A 492 -1.47 24.51 8.42
C GLY A 492 -1.42 25.88 7.72
N PRO A 493 -0.25 26.37 7.29
CA PRO A 493 -0.09 27.72 6.73
C PRO A 493 -0.85 27.99 5.42
N ARG A 494 -1.43 26.97 4.78
CA ARG A 494 -2.14 27.11 3.52
C ARG A 494 -3.59 27.59 3.65
N GLU A 495 -4.15 27.61 4.86
CA GLU A 495 -5.53 28.05 5.12
C GLU A 495 -6.58 27.38 4.20
N LEU A 496 -6.44 26.06 4.02
CA LEU A 496 -7.37 25.22 3.28
C LEU A 496 -8.72 25.07 4.01
N ALA A 497 -9.68 24.40 3.37
CA ALA A 497 -10.94 24.05 3.99
C ALA A 497 -10.74 23.30 5.32
N GLN A 498 -11.54 23.62 6.33
CA GLN A 498 -11.46 22.91 7.61
C GLN A 498 -11.79 21.43 7.41
N TRP A 499 -10.88 20.56 7.82
CA TRP A 499 -11.11 19.12 7.89
C TRP A 499 -11.65 18.76 9.28
N PRO A 500 -12.94 18.39 9.42
CA PRO A 500 -13.51 18.06 10.71
C PRO A 500 -13.17 16.63 11.14
N ARG A 501 -13.21 16.40 12.46
CA ARG A 501 -13.23 15.05 13.04
C ARG A 501 -14.50 14.31 12.60
N TRP A 502 -14.38 12.99 12.48
CA TRP A 502 -15.50 12.07 12.35
C TRP A 502 -16.42 12.18 13.57
N ARG A 503 -17.73 12.34 13.35
CA ARG A 503 -18.73 12.42 14.41
C ARG A 503 -19.71 11.27 14.34
N THR A 504 -20.17 10.83 15.52
CA THR A 504 -21.24 9.84 15.66
C THR A 504 -22.55 10.42 15.11
N GLY A 505 -23.20 9.71 14.18
CA GLY A 505 -24.53 10.10 13.67
C GLY A 505 -24.60 10.57 12.22
N GLY A 506 -23.52 10.41 11.43
CA GLY A 506 -23.66 10.67 9.99
C GLY A 506 -22.39 10.59 9.15
N GLY A 507 -21.19 10.48 9.73
CA GLY A 507 -19.95 10.41 8.96
C GLY A 507 -19.65 11.69 8.17
N THR A 508 -18.50 12.30 8.40
CA THR A 508 -18.05 13.44 7.59
C THR A 508 -16.68 13.13 7.04
N LEU A 509 -16.58 13.17 5.71
CA LEU A 509 -15.35 12.91 4.98
C LEU A 509 -14.93 14.19 4.26
N MET A 510 -13.63 14.49 4.28
CA MET A 510 -13.05 15.47 3.37
C MET A 510 -13.02 14.87 1.96
N ARG A 511 -13.67 15.51 0.99
CA ARG A 511 -13.47 15.18 -0.43
C ARG A 511 -12.19 15.85 -0.93
N LEU A 512 -11.33 15.05 -1.54
CA LEU A 512 -10.08 15.51 -2.14
C LEU A 512 -10.20 15.40 -3.67
N ASP A 513 -10.46 16.53 -4.31
CA ASP A 513 -10.68 16.62 -5.76
C ASP A 513 -10.04 17.90 -6.33
N ALA A 514 -9.75 17.91 -7.64
CA ALA A 514 -9.28 19.08 -8.37
C ALA A 514 -10.35 20.19 -8.42
N GLY A 515 -11.63 19.81 -8.48
CA GLY A 515 -12.76 20.73 -8.52
C GLY A 515 -13.16 21.37 -7.18
N GLY A 516 -12.56 20.95 -6.06
CA GLY A 516 -12.88 21.49 -4.73
C GLY A 516 -12.49 20.57 -3.57
N ARG A 517 -12.52 21.16 -2.37
CA ARG A 517 -12.28 20.50 -1.08
C ARG A 517 -13.49 20.77 -0.19
N ASP A 518 -14.51 19.95 -0.37
CA ASP A 518 -15.80 20.04 0.31
C ASP A 518 -16.02 18.81 1.22
N LEU A 519 -17.07 18.87 2.03
CA LEU A 519 -17.39 17.83 2.99
C LEU A 519 -18.47 16.91 2.41
N LEU A 520 -18.18 15.62 2.37
CA LEU A 520 -19.19 14.59 2.13
C LEU A 520 -19.83 14.23 3.47
N THR A 521 -21.16 14.28 3.52
CA THR A 521 -21.94 13.86 4.67
C THR A 521 -22.66 12.55 4.36
N GLY A 522 -22.78 11.68 5.34
CA GLY A 522 -23.45 10.39 5.21
C GLY A 522 -22.43 9.26 5.24
N ALA A 523 -22.63 8.31 6.15
CA ALA A 523 -21.94 7.03 6.17
C ALA A 523 -22.71 6.03 5.30
N ASP A 524 -22.00 5.18 4.57
CA ASP A 524 -22.62 4.07 3.85
C ASP A 524 -22.75 2.86 4.78
N THR A 525 -23.69 1.96 4.48
CA THR A 525 -23.89 0.72 5.27
C THR A 525 -24.14 -0.46 4.36
N VAL A 526 -23.80 -1.66 4.84
CA VAL A 526 -24.04 -2.89 4.05
C VAL A 526 -25.53 -3.07 3.75
N ASP A 527 -26.41 -2.75 4.70
CA ASP A 527 -27.86 -2.88 4.50
C ASP A 527 -28.39 -1.89 3.45
N GLN A 528 -27.86 -0.66 3.43
CA GLN A 528 -28.18 0.31 2.38
C GLN A 528 -27.65 -0.16 1.02
N LEU A 529 -26.43 -0.71 0.96
CA LEU A 529 -25.85 -1.29 -0.25
C LEU A 529 -26.71 -2.42 -0.83
N ILE A 530 -27.21 -3.31 0.04
CA ILE A 530 -28.12 -4.41 -0.31
C ILE A 530 -29.45 -3.87 -0.84
N ALA A 531 -30.03 -2.87 -0.17
CA ALA A 531 -31.28 -2.25 -0.57
C ALA A 531 -31.15 -1.56 -1.94
N ASP A 532 -30.07 -0.82 -2.15
CA ASP A 532 -29.77 -0.14 -3.41
C ASP A 532 -29.62 -1.15 -4.56
N LEU A 533 -28.89 -2.25 -4.34
CA LEU A 533 -28.73 -3.31 -5.34
C LEU A 533 -30.08 -3.92 -5.74
N ALA A 534 -30.97 -4.18 -4.77
CA ALA A 534 -32.31 -4.70 -5.04
C ALA A 534 -33.20 -3.68 -5.78
N ALA A 535 -32.98 -2.37 -5.57
CA ALA A 535 -33.73 -1.30 -6.19
C ALA A 535 -33.18 -0.90 -7.58
N ASP A 536 -31.96 -1.28 -7.94
CA ASP A 536 -31.29 -0.83 -9.16
C ASP A 536 -31.91 -1.41 -10.44
N ARG A 537 -32.84 -0.64 -11.02
CA ARG A 537 -33.50 -0.93 -12.31
C ARG A 537 -32.59 -0.67 -13.52
N SER A 538 -31.40 -0.12 -13.32
CA SER A 538 -30.45 0.14 -14.39
C SER A 538 -29.68 -1.13 -14.80
N LEU A 539 -29.72 -2.19 -13.97
CA LEU A 539 -29.08 -3.48 -14.16
C LEU A 539 -30.09 -4.58 -14.52
N SER A 540 -29.69 -5.52 -15.37
CA SER A 540 -30.40 -6.78 -15.56
C SER A 540 -30.24 -7.72 -14.36
N ALA A 541 -31.13 -8.71 -14.22
CA ALA A 541 -31.02 -9.72 -13.15
C ALA A 541 -29.66 -10.44 -13.15
N LYS A 542 -29.14 -10.78 -14.34
CA LYS A 542 -27.80 -11.39 -14.49
C LYS A 542 -26.69 -10.46 -13.98
N GLN A 543 -26.78 -9.16 -14.25
CA GLN A 543 -25.77 -8.20 -13.80
C GLN A 543 -25.84 -7.99 -12.29
N ARG A 544 -27.04 -7.94 -11.69
CA ARG A 544 -27.19 -7.91 -10.24
C ARG A 544 -26.61 -9.15 -9.58
N ALA A 545 -26.83 -10.33 -10.16
CA ALA A 545 -26.26 -11.58 -9.66
C ALA A 545 -24.71 -11.57 -9.67
N ILE A 546 -24.09 -11.06 -10.74
CA ILE A 546 -22.62 -10.92 -10.81
C ILE A 546 -22.11 -9.94 -9.74
N ILE A 547 -22.80 -8.81 -9.54
CA ILE A 547 -22.44 -7.84 -8.49
C ILE A 547 -22.58 -8.49 -7.11
N ALA A 548 -23.68 -9.19 -6.85
CA ALA A 548 -23.92 -9.87 -5.57
C ALA A 548 -22.85 -10.94 -5.27
N GLU A 549 -22.46 -11.73 -6.26
CA GLU A 549 -21.37 -12.69 -6.14
C GLU A 549 -20.05 -11.98 -5.81
N ALA A 550 -19.75 -10.91 -6.54
CA ALA A 550 -18.54 -10.13 -6.32
C ALA A 550 -18.49 -9.49 -4.92
N LEU A 551 -19.62 -8.97 -4.41
CA LEU A 551 -19.73 -8.48 -3.04
C LEU A 551 -19.56 -9.61 -2.00
N GLY A 552 -20.15 -10.78 -2.26
CA GLY A 552 -20.06 -11.95 -1.40
C GLY A 552 -18.66 -12.58 -1.32
N VAL A 553 -17.79 -12.35 -2.31
CA VAL A 553 -16.36 -12.72 -2.20
C VAL A 553 -15.66 -11.87 -1.16
N TRP A 554 -15.96 -10.56 -1.13
CA TRP A 554 -15.34 -9.63 -0.20
C TRP A 554 -15.99 -9.65 1.19
N LEU A 555 -17.26 -10.05 1.30
CA LEU A 555 -17.98 -10.15 2.58
C LEU A 555 -18.80 -11.46 2.65
N PRO A 556 -18.13 -12.61 2.87
CA PRO A 556 -18.75 -13.93 2.78
C PRO A 556 -19.95 -14.15 3.71
N GLU A 557 -19.94 -13.53 4.89
CA GLU A 557 -21.00 -13.64 5.88
C GLU A 557 -22.32 -12.96 5.45
N ARG A 558 -22.28 -12.04 4.48
CA ARG A 558 -23.47 -11.40 3.89
C ARG A 558 -23.81 -11.92 2.49
N LYS A 559 -23.12 -12.97 2.02
CA LYS A 559 -23.30 -13.53 0.67
C LYS A 559 -24.75 -13.91 0.35
N ALA A 560 -25.48 -14.49 1.30
CA ALA A 560 -26.88 -14.86 1.12
C ALA A 560 -27.80 -13.64 0.93
N ASP A 561 -27.53 -12.55 1.65
CA ASP A 561 -28.34 -11.32 1.55
C ASP A 561 -28.12 -10.62 0.20
N PHE A 562 -26.88 -10.56 -0.29
CA PHE A 562 -26.60 -10.03 -1.62
C PHE A 562 -27.30 -10.85 -2.71
N ALA A 563 -27.26 -12.18 -2.60
CA ALA A 563 -27.94 -13.07 -3.54
C ALA A 563 -29.46 -12.85 -3.53
N ALA A 564 -30.06 -12.69 -2.34
CA ALA A 564 -31.48 -12.40 -2.19
C ALA A 564 -31.86 -11.04 -2.77
N ALA A 565 -31.03 -10.01 -2.60
CA ALA A 565 -31.23 -8.69 -3.21
C ALA A 565 -31.17 -8.73 -4.73
N ALA A 566 -30.22 -9.47 -5.30
CA ALA A 566 -30.09 -9.60 -6.75
C ALA A 566 -31.28 -10.28 -7.43
N ALA A 567 -32.00 -11.16 -6.71
CA ALA A 567 -33.16 -11.90 -7.19
C ALA A 567 -34.47 -11.09 -7.21
N ARG A 568 -34.51 -9.94 -6.53
CA ARG A 568 -35.63 -8.97 -6.59
C ARG A 568 -35.53 -8.10 -7.83
#